data_AF-A0A2U3F3Z9-F1
#
_entry.id   AF-A0A2U3F3Z9-F1
#
_cell.length_a   1.000
_cell.length_b   1.000
_cell.length_c   1.000
_cell.angle_alpha   90.00
_cell.angle_beta   90.00
_cell.angle_gamma   90.00
#
_symmetry.space_group_name_H-M   'P 1'
#
loop_
_entity.id
_entity.type
_entity.pdbx_description
1 polymer ?
#
loop_
_entity_poly.entity_id
_entity_poly.type
_entity_poly.pdbx_seq_one_letter_code
_entity_poly.pdbx_strand_id
1 'polypeptide(L)' 'MKKTLTLIAAATLSALSFASWADTLTVGASNTPHAEILEQAKPILAKQGIDLEIKPFQDY' A
#
# COMPACT_ATOMS: atom_id res chain seq x y z
N MET A 1 18.96 6.79 -39.85
CA MET A 1 19.35 7.05 -38.45
C MET A 1 18.29 7.76 -37.59
N LYS A 2 17.06 8.02 -38.10
CA LYS A 2 16.04 8.81 -37.38
C LYS A 2 14.93 7.97 -36.73
N LYS A 3 14.80 6.70 -37.11
CA LYS A 3 13.76 5.76 -36.65
C LYS A 3 14.20 4.83 -35.51
N THR A 4 15.50 4.80 -35.20
CA THR A 4 16.07 4.02 -34.09
C THR A 4 16.12 4.81 -32.78
N LEU A 5 15.94 6.14 -32.84
CA LEU A 5 15.99 7.01 -31.66
C LEU A 5 14.65 7.07 -30.91
N THR A 6 13.55 6.69 -31.56
CA THR A 6 12.18 6.79 -31.01
C THR A 6 11.77 5.58 -30.16
N LEU A 7 12.53 4.48 -30.18
CA LEU A 7 12.21 3.22 -29.49
C LEU A 7 12.81 3.11 -28.09
N ILE A 8 13.82 3.94 -27.76
CA ILE A 8 14.46 3.95 -26.44
C ILE A 8 13.68 4.80 -25.43
N ALA A 9 12.82 5.72 -25.89
CA ALA A 9 11.99 6.55 -25.02
C ALA A 9 10.78 5.82 -24.40
N ALA A 10 10.39 4.64 -24.93
CA ALA A 10 9.26 3.86 -24.41
C ALA A 10 9.67 2.78 -23.39
N ALA A 11 10.96 2.48 -23.27
CA ALA A 11 11.47 1.42 -22.39
C ALA A 11 11.99 1.92 -21.03
N THR A 12 12.03 3.24 -20.79
CA THR A 12 12.53 3.82 -19.53
C THR A 12 11.44 4.35 -18.61
N LEU A 13 10.16 4.28 -18.99
CA LEU A 13 9.06 4.75 -18.15
C LEU A 13 8.48 3.67 -17.20
N SER A 14 8.93 2.43 -17.32
CA SER A 14 8.39 1.28 -16.56
C SER A 14 9.18 0.90 -15.31
N ALA A 15 10.17 1.67 -14.89
CA ALA A 15 11.01 1.32 -13.72
C ALA A 15 11.25 2.44 -12.71
N LEU A 16 10.48 3.54 -12.72
CA LEU A 16 10.26 4.31 -11.49
C LEU A 16 9.21 3.56 -10.66
N SER A 17 9.61 2.43 -10.10
CA SER A 17 9.01 1.92 -8.89
C SER A 17 9.27 2.98 -7.82
N PHE A 18 8.36 3.95 -7.72
CA PHE A 18 8.28 4.82 -6.56
C PHE A 18 8.05 3.88 -5.37
N ALA A 19 9.14 3.52 -4.68
CA ALA A 19 9.06 2.93 -3.37
C ALA A 19 8.40 3.98 -2.48
N SER A 20 7.06 3.95 -2.44
CA SER A 20 6.27 4.69 -1.48
C SER A 20 6.62 4.09 -0.12
N TRP A 21 7.38 4.83 0.68
CA TRP A 21 7.47 4.57 2.12
C TRP A 21 6.07 4.83 2.68
N ALA A 22 5.25 3.78 2.69
CA ALA A 22 4.03 3.79 3.45
C ALA A 22 4.41 3.62 4.92
N ASP A 23 3.94 4.51 5.77
CA ASP A 23 4.12 4.35 7.21
C ASP A 23 3.25 3.18 7.66
N THR A 24 3.87 2.17 8.26
CA THR A 24 3.16 1.01 8.81
C THR A 24 2.55 1.37 10.15
N LEU A 25 1.22 1.29 10.23
CA LEU A 25 0.45 1.42 11.46
C LEU A 25 0.00 0.04 11.91
N THR A 26 0.59 -0.48 12.99
CA THR A 26 0.16 -1.74 13.60
C THR A 26 -0.87 -1.46 14.70
N VAL A 27 -2.08 -2.01 14.56
CA VAL A 27 -3.17 -1.88 15.54
C VAL A 27 -3.54 -3.23 16.09
N GLY A 28 -3.48 -3.34 17.41
CA GLY A 28 -4.04 -4.44 18.15
C GLY A 28 -5.53 -4.24 18.42
N ALA A 29 -6.38 -5.20 18.06
CA ALA A 29 -7.83 -5.05 18.15
C ALA A 29 -8.55 -6.36 18.49
N SER A 30 -9.73 -6.32 19.11
CA SER A 30 -10.54 -7.53 19.28
C SER A 30 -11.06 -8.02 17.93
N ASN A 31 -11.15 -9.35 17.74
CA ASN A 31 -11.55 -9.93 16.45
C ASN A 31 -12.87 -9.36 15.90
N THR A 32 -13.90 -9.27 16.74
CA THR A 32 -15.20 -8.72 16.36
C THR A 32 -15.64 -7.67 17.40
N PRO A 33 -16.15 -6.50 16.97
CA PRO A 33 -16.25 -6.00 15.59
C PRO A 33 -15.01 -5.21 15.10
N HIS A 34 -14.02 -5.00 15.97
CA HIS A 34 -12.96 -4.01 15.72
C HIS A 34 -12.07 -4.36 14.53
N ALA A 35 -11.57 -5.60 14.45
CA ALA A 35 -10.74 -6.02 13.32
C ALA A 35 -11.51 -5.95 11.99
N GLU A 36 -12.79 -6.34 11.99
CA GLU A 36 -13.64 -6.27 10.79
C GLU A 36 -13.82 -4.83 10.27
N ILE A 37 -14.01 -3.87 11.17
CA ILE A 37 -14.10 -2.45 10.81
C ILE A 37 -12.76 -1.95 10.26
N LEU A 38 -11.65 -2.34 10.90
CA LEU A 38 -10.30 -1.97 10.48
C LEU A 38 -9.95 -2.52 9.08
N GLU A 39 -10.42 -3.72 8.72
CA GLU A 39 -10.28 -4.26 7.36
C GLU A 39 -10.96 -3.35 6.31
N GLN A 40 -12.12 -2.76 6.63
CA GLN A 40 -12.78 -1.79 5.74
C GLN A 40 -12.02 -0.46 5.66
N ALA A 41 -11.25 -0.12 6.70
CA ALA A 41 -10.46 1.11 6.76
C ALA A 41 -9.12 1.02 6.00
N LYS A 42 -8.57 -0.18 5.78
CA LYS A 42 -7.35 -0.40 5.00
C LYS A 42 -7.27 0.37 3.67
N PRO A 43 -8.27 0.30 2.76
CA PRO A 43 -8.19 1.03 1.49
C PRO A 43 -8.26 2.56 1.65
N ILE A 44 -8.80 3.06 2.76
CA ILE A 44 -8.85 4.49 3.07
C ILE A 44 -7.45 4.95 3.49
N LEU A 45 -6.83 4.21 4.41
CA LEU A 45 -5.48 4.48 4.91
C LEU A 45 -4.41 4.30 3.84
N ALA A 46 -4.55 3.30 2.97
CA ALA A 46 -3.64 3.08 1.85
C ALA A 46 -3.60 4.28 0.88
N LYS A 47 -4.74 4.95 0.64
CA LYS A 47 -4.78 6.20 -0.15
C LYS A 47 -4.08 7.36 0.52
N GLN A 48 -3.91 7.29 1.85
CA GLN A 48 -3.18 8.26 2.65
C GLN A 48 -1.70 7.88 2.82
N GLY A 49 -1.24 6.81 2.17
CA GLY A 49 0.13 6.32 2.31
C GLY A 49 0.39 5.60 3.63
N ILE A 50 -0.64 5.04 4.27
CA ILE A 50 -0.52 4.27 5.50
C ILE A 50 -0.83 2.80 5.20
N ASP A 51 0.07 1.92 5.62
CA ASP A 51 -0.16 0.47 5.59
C ASP A 51 -0.67 0.02 6.97
N LEU A 52 -1.90 -0.49 7.03
CA LEU A 52 -2.54 -0.88 8.29
C LEU A 52 -2.37 -2.39 8.53
N GLU A 53 -1.60 -2.75 9.54
CA GLU A 53 -1.45 -4.11 10.05
C GLU A 53 -2.37 -4.33 11.26
N ILE A 54 -3.23 -5.34 11.21
CA ILE A 54 -4.19 -5.65 12.27
C ILE A 54 -3.71 -6.89 13.02
N LYS A 55 -3.54 -6.76 14.34
CA LYS A 55 -3.22 -7.88 15.24
C LYS A 55 -4.46 -8.21 16.08
N PRO A 56 -5.26 -9.22 15.68
CA PRO A 56 -6.44 -9.59 16.43
C PRO A 56 -6.06 -10.25 17.76
N PHE A 57 -6.77 -9.92 18.82
CA PHE A 57 -6.67 -10.60 20.12
C PHE A 57 -8.04 -11.05 20.61
N GLN A 58 -8.05 -12.07 21.47
CA GLN A 58 -9.25 -12.64 22.06
C GLN A 58 -9.47 -12.21 23.51
N ASP A 59 -8.41 -11.75 24.18
CA ASP A 59 -8.39 -11.38 25.60
C ASP A 59 -7.95 -9.92 25.79
N TYR A 60 -8.25 -9.34 26.96
CA TYR A 60 -7.99 -7.93 27.31
C TYR A 60 -6.90 -7.78 28.36
#